data_AF-A0A3N1XYD3-F1
#
_entry.id   AF-A0A3N1XYD3-F1
#
_cell.length_a   1.000
_cell.length_b   1.000
_cell.length_c   1.000
_cell.angle_alpha   90.00
_cell.angle_beta   90.00
_cell.angle_gamma   90.00
#
_symmetry.space_group_name_H-M   'P 1'
#
loop_
_entity.id
_entity.type
_entity.pdbx_description
1 polymer ?
#
loop_
_entity_poly.entity_id
_entity_poly.type
_entity_poly.pdbx_seq_one_letter_code
_entity_poly.pdbx_strand_id
1 'polypeptide(L)'
;MTKRNASATVFGWDFQINAAIVLMLDNITEAQNVRVEGKTEDIEILLSNGKTIYSQVKSVEESSTDFRNVRKKLNDAIASLSDAYQVGNSEQLVYITNSPNPFNDEKNKSIFYGNAVRSYDSLPEDYQKNINKMISALEYDISMDVNQFAIRIIPFETNNFEERYKEIKHKIIEFLYDISPNVTGMGQEIMEIWQRELFENASTSKPDITVSKKELIWPIIVLSTDVQKCDSYILDEIDECNYRDLVNTYKTLINSRIERFEYATKIISDYQSYDFQGKVSDKLRSFIANSWENHLDEFENIEVDEEIKQQLIQIIMYNILKQKRMISDIKKKVRL
;
A
#
# COMPACT_ATOMS: atom_id res chain seq x y z
N MET A 1 16.65 -34.84 -10.22
CA MET A 1 15.17 -34.74 -10.16
C MET A 1 14.77 -33.38 -10.65
N THR A 2 13.97 -33.31 -11.71
CA THR A 2 13.40 -32.07 -12.23
C THR A 2 12.41 -31.51 -11.19
N LYS A 3 12.74 -30.38 -10.57
CA LYS A 3 11.81 -29.63 -9.69
C LYS A 3 10.63 -29.15 -10.55
N ARG A 4 9.55 -29.94 -10.58
CA ARG A 4 8.24 -29.58 -11.18
C ARG A 4 7.34 -28.79 -10.20
N ASN A 5 7.86 -28.46 -9.01
CA ASN A 5 7.12 -27.75 -7.98
C ASN A 5 7.26 -26.24 -8.20
N ALA A 6 6.13 -25.56 -8.45
CA ALA A 6 6.07 -24.11 -8.70
C ALA A 6 6.04 -23.27 -7.40
N SER A 7 6.15 -23.88 -6.22
CA SER A 7 6.15 -23.18 -4.92
C SER A 7 7.19 -22.07 -4.83
N ALA A 8 8.41 -22.29 -5.36
CA ALA A 8 9.46 -21.27 -5.37
C ALA A 8 9.06 -20.02 -6.17
N THR A 9 8.32 -20.21 -7.27
CA THR A 9 7.77 -19.11 -8.07
C THR A 9 6.69 -18.39 -7.29
N VAL A 10 5.72 -19.12 -6.72
CA VAL A 10 4.64 -18.52 -5.89
C VAL A 10 5.21 -17.75 -4.69
N PHE A 11 6.26 -18.27 -4.06
CA PHE A 11 6.96 -17.58 -2.98
C PHE A 11 7.63 -16.28 -3.44
N GLY A 12 8.22 -16.27 -4.64
CA GLY A 12 8.76 -15.05 -5.25
C GLY A 12 7.69 -13.97 -5.45
N TRP A 13 6.54 -14.35 -6.01
CA TRP A 13 5.40 -13.45 -6.21
C TRP A 13 4.86 -12.88 -4.90
N ASP A 14 4.66 -13.76 -3.92
CA ASP A 14 4.22 -13.39 -2.57
C ASP A 14 5.18 -12.37 -1.93
N PHE A 15 6.50 -12.62 -2.03
CA PHE A 15 7.51 -11.68 -1.55
C PHE A 15 7.48 -10.34 -2.29
N GLN A 16 7.33 -10.34 -3.62
CA GLN A 16 7.29 -9.13 -4.44
C GLN A 16 6.09 -8.23 -4.12
N ILE A 17 4.90 -8.80 -3.94
CA ILE A 17 3.70 -8.05 -3.51
C ILE A 17 3.95 -7.37 -2.16
N ASN A 18 4.51 -8.10 -1.21
CA ASN A 18 4.82 -7.58 0.11
C ASN A 18 5.94 -6.53 0.10
N ALA A 19 6.93 -6.68 -0.78
CA ALA A 19 7.96 -5.67 -0.99
C ALA A 19 7.38 -4.36 -1.56
N ALA A 20 6.40 -4.45 -2.47
CA ALA A 20 5.73 -3.28 -3.02
C ALA A 20 4.97 -2.49 -1.96
N ILE A 21 4.30 -3.17 -1.00
CA ILE A 21 3.67 -2.52 0.15
C ILE A 21 4.73 -1.72 0.93
N VAL A 22 5.82 -2.38 1.33
CA VAL A 22 6.88 -1.75 2.13
C VAL A 22 7.47 -0.53 1.42
N LEU A 23 7.77 -0.64 0.13
CA LEU A 23 8.29 0.48 -0.68
C LEU A 23 7.30 1.63 -0.78
N MET A 24 6.02 1.34 -0.98
CA MET A 24 4.98 2.37 -1.01
C MET A 24 4.87 3.12 0.30
N LEU A 25 4.94 2.41 1.43
CA LEU A 25 4.91 3.03 2.76
C LEU A 25 6.14 3.90 3.02
N ASP A 26 7.33 3.45 2.63
CA ASP A 26 8.57 4.22 2.77
C ASP A 26 8.54 5.52 1.96
N ASN A 27 7.77 5.56 0.87
CA ASN A 27 7.70 6.68 -0.07
C ASN A 27 6.33 7.39 -0.08
N ILE A 28 5.47 7.13 0.91
CA ILE A 28 4.04 7.47 0.85
C ILE A 28 3.74 8.96 0.66
N THR A 29 4.66 9.84 1.04
CA THR A 29 4.48 11.30 0.89
C THR A 29 4.67 11.75 -0.56
N GLU A 30 5.57 11.11 -1.31
CA GLU A 30 5.91 11.49 -2.69
C GLU A 30 5.36 10.54 -3.75
N ALA A 31 5.13 9.27 -3.40
CA ALA A 31 4.56 8.28 -4.31
C ALA A 31 3.21 8.76 -4.87
N GLN A 32 2.94 8.54 -6.14
CA GLN A 32 1.63 8.79 -6.75
C GLN A 32 0.93 7.46 -7.02
N ASN A 33 1.62 6.55 -7.70
CA ASN A 33 1.09 5.26 -8.09
C ASN A 33 2.18 4.19 -7.97
N VAL A 34 1.78 2.95 -7.73
CA VAL A 34 2.62 1.76 -7.82
C VAL A 34 2.12 0.82 -8.89
N ARG A 35 3.07 0.18 -9.57
CA ARG A 35 2.84 -0.94 -10.46
C ARG A 35 3.71 -2.11 -10.00
N VAL A 36 3.08 -3.24 -9.72
CA VAL A 36 3.78 -4.53 -9.58
C VAL A 36 3.73 -5.22 -10.93
N GLU A 37 4.85 -5.81 -11.37
CA GLU A 37 5.09 -6.18 -12.77
C GLU A 37 4.98 -4.94 -13.67
N GLY A 38 5.93 -4.05 -13.45
CA GLY A 38 6.13 -2.84 -14.23
C GLY A 38 6.50 -3.13 -15.67
N LYS A 39 6.61 -2.07 -16.47
CA LYS A 39 7.02 -2.19 -17.87
C LYS A 39 8.47 -2.66 -18.00
N THR A 40 9.29 -2.27 -17.04
CA THR A 40 10.75 -2.46 -17.02
C THR A 40 11.20 -3.28 -15.82
N GLU A 41 10.57 -3.12 -14.66
CA GLU A 41 11.02 -3.74 -13.41
C GLU A 41 9.88 -4.40 -12.61
N ASP A 42 10.25 -5.26 -11.66
CA ASP A 42 9.30 -6.02 -10.82
C ASP A 42 8.34 -5.09 -10.06
N ILE A 43 8.83 -3.92 -9.62
CA ILE A 43 8.04 -2.88 -8.95
C ILE A 43 8.49 -1.50 -9.46
N GLU A 44 7.53 -0.69 -9.87
CA GLU A 44 7.73 0.69 -10.29
C GLU A 44 6.83 1.63 -9.49
N ILE A 45 7.40 2.66 -8.85
CA ILE A 45 6.65 3.69 -8.14
C ILE A 45 6.87 5.03 -8.83
N LEU A 46 5.81 5.60 -9.41
CA LEU A 46 5.82 6.95 -9.95
C LEU A 46 5.74 7.96 -8.80
N LEU A 47 6.63 8.95 -8.78
CA LEU A 47 6.68 10.00 -7.78
C LEU A 47 6.05 11.31 -8.28
N SER A 48 5.70 12.18 -7.33
CA SER A 48 5.13 13.51 -7.54
C SER A 48 5.97 14.41 -8.47
N ASN A 49 7.29 14.20 -8.49
CA ASN A 49 8.24 14.94 -9.33
C ASN A 49 8.35 14.37 -10.76
N GLY A 50 7.55 13.37 -11.12
CA GLY A 50 7.55 12.72 -12.44
C GLY A 50 8.67 11.72 -12.67
N LYS A 51 9.46 11.39 -11.65
CA LYS A 51 10.48 10.33 -11.69
C LYS A 51 9.95 9.03 -11.10
N THR A 52 10.67 7.95 -11.33
CA THR A 52 10.28 6.59 -10.91
C THR A 52 11.31 5.96 -10.00
N ILE A 53 10.84 5.26 -8.97
CA ILE A 53 11.65 4.30 -8.22
C ILE A 53 11.51 2.95 -8.92
N TYR A 54 12.62 2.46 -9.47
CA TYR A 54 12.70 1.17 -10.15
C TYR A 54 13.27 0.14 -9.18
N SER A 55 12.60 -1.01 -9.03
CA SER A 55 13.01 -2.01 -8.05
C SER A 55 12.97 -3.42 -8.61
N GLN A 56 14.09 -4.13 -8.46
CA GLN A 56 14.20 -5.55 -8.76
C GLN A 56 14.18 -6.36 -7.47
N VAL A 57 13.25 -7.32 -7.39
CA VAL A 57 13.03 -8.21 -6.26
C VAL A 57 13.62 -9.59 -6.54
N LYS A 58 14.48 -10.10 -5.64
CA LYS A 58 14.97 -11.48 -5.70
C LYS A 58 14.82 -12.17 -4.34
N SER A 59 13.87 -13.10 -4.23
CA SER A 59 13.61 -13.89 -3.02
C SER A 59 14.49 -15.15 -2.92
N VAL A 60 14.71 -15.68 -1.73
CA VAL A 60 15.39 -16.95 -1.41
C VAL A 60 14.52 -17.74 -0.43
N GLU A 61 14.06 -18.94 -0.78
CA GLU A 61 13.11 -19.72 0.05
C GLU A 61 13.66 -20.03 1.46
N GLU A 62 14.93 -20.40 1.54
CA GLU A 62 15.67 -20.63 2.80
C GLU A 62 16.68 -19.50 3.02
N SER A 63 16.21 -18.25 3.03
CA SER A 63 17.04 -17.05 3.09
C SER A 63 18.04 -17.02 4.25
N SER A 64 17.76 -17.70 5.36
CA SER A 64 18.66 -17.76 6.51
C SER A 64 19.85 -18.70 6.33
N THR A 65 19.80 -19.63 5.37
CA THR A 65 20.80 -20.70 5.21
C THR A 65 21.32 -20.87 3.77
N ASP A 66 20.55 -20.52 2.74
CA ASP A 66 20.94 -20.69 1.34
C ASP A 66 21.50 -19.40 0.71
N PHE A 67 22.84 -19.26 0.77
CA PHE A 67 23.56 -18.13 0.17
C PHE A 67 24.22 -18.46 -1.17
N ARG A 68 23.96 -19.64 -1.76
CA ARG A 68 24.72 -20.12 -2.93
C ARG A 68 24.58 -19.22 -4.15
N ASN A 69 23.40 -18.63 -4.36
CA ASN A 69 23.07 -17.86 -5.56
C ASN A 69 22.86 -16.37 -5.31
N VAL A 70 23.10 -15.86 -4.10
CA VAL A 70 22.79 -14.46 -3.73
C VAL A 70 23.61 -13.45 -4.54
N ARG A 71 24.90 -13.73 -4.78
CA ARG A 71 25.74 -12.88 -5.64
C ARG A 71 25.29 -12.87 -7.09
N LYS A 72 24.81 -14.02 -7.60
CA LYS A 72 24.23 -14.10 -8.95
C LYS A 72 22.96 -13.25 -9.01
N LYS A 73 22.07 -13.38 -8.02
CA LYS A 73 20.82 -12.59 -7.93
C LYS A 73 21.09 -11.10 -7.87
N LEU A 74 22.09 -10.65 -7.09
CA LEU A 74 22.53 -9.27 -7.05
C LEU A 74 23.04 -8.79 -8.42
N ASN A 75 23.87 -9.59 -9.09
CA ASN A 75 24.37 -9.26 -10.41
C ASN A 75 23.25 -9.16 -11.45
N ASP A 76 22.32 -10.13 -11.47
CA ASP A 76 21.16 -10.14 -12.35
C ASP A 76 20.27 -8.91 -12.10
N ALA A 77 20.12 -8.50 -10.84
CA ALA A 77 19.37 -7.29 -10.47
C ALA A 77 20.05 -6.00 -10.92
N ILE A 78 21.38 -5.90 -10.77
CA ILE A 78 22.15 -4.74 -11.26
C ILE A 78 22.05 -4.61 -12.78
N ALA A 79 22.08 -5.73 -13.51
CA ALA A 79 21.90 -5.72 -14.96
C ALA A 79 20.52 -5.15 -15.34
N SER A 80 19.44 -5.71 -14.79
CA SER A 80 18.07 -5.25 -15.08
C SER A 80 17.87 -3.77 -14.71
N LEU A 81 18.30 -3.37 -13.50
CA LEU A 81 18.16 -1.99 -13.04
C LEU A 81 18.99 -1.01 -13.90
N SER A 82 20.10 -1.46 -14.49
CA SER A 82 20.86 -0.64 -15.43
C SER A 82 20.08 -0.44 -16.72
N ASP A 83 19.41 -1.48 -17.23
CA ASP A 83 18.55 -1.38 -18.41
C ASP A 83 17.38 -0.41 -18.15
N ALA A 84 16.72 -0.53 -16.98
CA ALA A 84 15.65 0.37 -16.57
C ALA A 84 16.14 1.83 -16.46
N TYR A 85 17.35 2.05 -15.94
CA TYR A 85 17.98 3.37 -15.88
C TYR A 85 18.22 3.98 -17.27
N GLN A 86 18.57 3.19 -18.28
CA GLN A 86 18.81 3.69 -19.64
C GLN A 86 17.54 4.21 -20.32
N VAL A 87 16.39 3.58 -20.06
CA VAL A 87 15.13 3.88 -20.76
C VAL A 87 14.15 4.70 -19.92
N GLY A 88 14.39 4.80 -18.62
CA GLY A 88 13.52 5.41 -17.64
C GLY A 88 13.98 6.78 -17.14
N ASN A 89 13.13 7.41 -16.32
CA ASN A 89 13.46 8.63 -15.60
C ASN A 89 13.58 8.30 -14.10
N SER A 90 14.71 7.73 -13.71
CA SER A 90 14.90 7.19 -12.37
C SER A 90 15.14 8.28 -11.31
N GLU A 91 14.52 8.10 -10.15
CA GLU A 91 14.94 8.75 -8.90
C GLU A 91 15.83 7.82 -8.08
N GLN A 92 15.49 6.53 -8.08
CA GLN A 92 16.18 5.51 -7.29
C GLN A 92 16.11 4.14 -7.99
N LEU A 93 17.18 3.36 -7.83
CA LEU A 93 17.30 1.98 -8.29
C LEU A 93 17.46 1.07 -7.06
N VAL A 94 16.52 0.17 -6.81
CA VAL A 94 16.47 -0.59 -5.56
C VAL A 94 16.58 -2.09 -5.81
N TYR A 95 17.64 -2.71 -5.31
CA TYR A 95 17.70 -4.17 -5.19
C TYR A 95 17.03 -4.62 -3.89
N ILE A 96 16.00 -5.45 -3.98
CA ILE A 96 15.26 -5.97 -2.83
C ILE A 96 15.47 -7.47 -2.70
N THR A 97 15.82 -7.91 -1.49
CA THR A 97 15.93 -9.34 -1.18
C THR A 97 15.53 -9.64 0.26
N ASN A 98 15.17 -10.90 0.53
CA ASN A 98 14.98 -11.40 1.88
C ASN A 98 16.25 -12.05 2.46
N SER A 99 17.32 -12.17 1.67
CA SER A 99 18.57 -12.73 2.16
C SER A 99 19.34 -11.73 3.03
N PRO A 100 19.69 -12.06 4.29
CA PRO A 100 20.52 -11.20 5.14
C PRO A 100 22.00 -11.20 4.73
N ASN A 101 22.39 -11.86 3.64
CA ASN A 101 23.77 -11.90 3.15
C ASN A 101 23.85 -11.77 1.62
N PRO A 102 23.45 -10.63 1.03
CA PRO A 102 23.37 -10.45 -0.42
C PRO A 102 24.72 -10.57 -1.15
N PHE A 103 25.83 -10.32 -0.45
CA PHE A 103 27.19 -10.42 -1.00
C PHE A 103 27.86 -11.78 -0.76
N ASN A 104 27.22 -12.69 -0.04
CA ASN A 104 27.83 -13.94 0.44
C ASN A 104 29.16 -13.69 1.19
N ASP A 105 29.16 -12.71 2.11
CA ASP A 105 30.29 -12.34 2.95
C ASP A 105 29.93 -12.48 4.45
N GLU A 106 30.51 -13.50 5.08
CA GLU A 106 30.28 -13.80 6.48
C GLU A 106 30.79 -12.72 7.45
N LYS A 107 31.77 -11.89 7.05
CA LYS A 107 32.37 -10.89 7.94
C LYS A 107 31.46 -9.69 8.15
N ASN A 108 30.82 -9.23 7.08
CA ASN A 108 30.09 -7.97 7.08
C ASN A 108 28.58 -8.14 6.87
N LYS A 109 28.04 -9.37 6.83
CA LYS A 109 26.58 -9.60 6.65
C LYS A 109 25.70 -8.97 7.73
N SER A 110 26.24 -8.70 8.93
CA SER A 110 25.49 -8.10 10.03
C SER A 110 24.88 -6.73 9.70
N ILE A 111 25.46 -5.99 8.74
CA ILE A 111 24.90 -4.70 8.31
C ILE A 111 23.54 -4.84 7.61
N PHE A 112 23.19 -6.05 7.19
CA PHE A 112 21.95 -6.40 6.48
C PHE A 112 20.98 -7.20 7.37
N TYR A 113 21.24 -7.28 8.67
CA TYR A 113 20.36 -8.02 9.58
C TYR A 113 19.03 -7.29 9.79
N GLY A 114 17.93 -8.04 9.78
CA GLY A 114 16.57 -7.49 9.95
C GLY A 114 16.11 -6.68 8.73
N ASN A 115 15.14 -5.79 8.96
CA ASN A 115 14.71 -4.83 7.95
C ASN A 115 15.78 -3.73 7.79
N ALA A 116 16.49 -3.71 6.66
CA ALA A 116 17.66 -2.86 6.46
C ALA A 116 17.66 -2.16 5.10
N VAL A 117 18.09 -0.90 5.07
CA VAL A 117 18.35 -0.12 3.84
C VAL A 117 19.80 0.33 3.85
N ARG A 118 20.49 0.16 2.73
CA ARG A 118 21.81 0.73 2.49
C ARG A 118 21.82 1.42 1.14
N SER A 119 22.01 2.74 1.13
CA SER A 119 22.43 3.45 -0.08
C SER A 119 23.84 3.02 -0.45
N TYR A 120 24.20 3.15 -1.72
CA TYR A 120 25.54 2.83 -2.22
C TYR A 120 26.66 3.42 -1.36
N ASP A 121 26.59 4.72 -1.06
CA ASP A 121 27.62 5.43 -0.27
C ASP A 121 27.75 4.94 1.17
N SER A 122 26.69 4.33 1.72
CA SER A 122 26.70 3.78 3.08
C SER A 122 27.31 2.36 3.16
N LEU A 123 27.58 1.73 2.02
CA LEU A 123 28.15 0.39 1.97
C LEU A 123 29.66 0.43 2.27
N PRO A 124 30.22 -0.63 2.89
CA PRO A 124 31.67 -0.83 2.95
C PRO A 124 32.33 -0.74 1.56
N GLU A 125 33.56 -0.22 1.49
CA GLU A 125 34.28 -0.02 0.23
C GLU A 125 34.38 -1.29 -0.62
N ASP A 126 34.56 -2.45 -0.01
CA ASP A 126 34.66 -3.72 -0.73
C ASP A 126 33.34 -4.08 -1.44
N TYR A 127 32.20 -3.72 -0.87
CA TYR A 127 30.89 -3.91 -1.50
C TYR A 127 30.68 -2.90 -2.64
N GLN A 128 31.06 -1.64 -2.44
CA GLN A 128 31.05 -0.63 -3.51
C GLN A 128 31.91 -1.06 -4.71
N LYS A 129 33.13 -1.56 -4.46
CA LYS A 129 34.04 -2.12 -5.49
C LYS A 129 33.40 -3.32 -6.21
N ASN A 130 32.71 -4.21 -5.49
CA ASN A 130 32.00 -5.34 -6.09
C ASN A 130 30.87 -4.86 -7.01
N ILE A 131 30.05 -3.90 -6.58
CA ILE A 131 28.97 -3.33 -7.39
C ILE A 131 29.55 -2.66 -8.65
N ASN A 132 30.57 -1.83 -8.51
CA ASN A 132 31.21 -1.17 -9.66
C ASN A 132 31.77 -2.17 -10.66
N LYS A 133 32.34 -3.28 -10.16
CA LYS A 133 32.81 -4.37 -11.02
C LYS A 133 31.67 -5.06 -11.76
N MET A 134 30.51 -5.26 -11.12
CA MET A 134 29.33 -5.83 -11.76
C MET A 134 28.82 -4.91 -12.87
N ILE A 135 28.71 -3.60 -12.60
CA ILE A 135 28.29 -2.59 -13.58
C ILE A 135 29.30 -2.52 -14.75
N SER A 136 30.60 -2.47 -14.46
CA SER A 136 31.66 -2.39 -15.49
C SER A 136 31.76 -3.66 -16.36
N ALA A 137 31.12 -4.76 -15.95
CA ALA A 137 31.09 -6.01 -16.69
C ALA A 137 29.84 -6.14 -17.60
N LEU A 138 28.92 -5.17 -17.55
CA LEU A 138 27.80 -5.05 -18.48
C LEU A 138 28.30 -4.62 -19.87
N GLU A 139 27.41 -4.63 -20.87
CA GLU A 139 27.73 -4.11 -22.20
C GLU A 139 28.13 -2.62 -22.13
N TYR A 140 29.03 -2.18 -23.02
CA TYR A 140 29.74 -0.88 -22.89
C TYR A 140 28.80 0.34 -22.81
N ASP A 141 27.61 0.26 -23.39
CA ASP A 141 26.57 1.28 -23.41
C ASP A 141 25.60 1.20 -22.22
N ILE A 142 25.64 0.13 -21.42
CA ILE A 142 24.80 -0.05 -20.25
C ILE A 142 25.50 0.53 -19.02
N SER A 143 24.85 1.49 -18.37
CA SER A 143 25.36 2.11 -17.13
C SER A 143 24.22 2.45 -16.16
N MET A 144 24.57 2.86 -14.95
CA MET A 144 23.64 3.47 -14.00
C MET A 144 24.35 4.48 -13.12
N ASP A 145 23.61 5.46 -12.59
CA ASP A 145 24.11 6.32 -11.52
C ASP A 145 24.10 5.54 -10.20
N VAL A 146 25.28 5.13 -9.75
CA VAL A 146 25.45 4.37 -8.50
C VAL A 146 24.94 5.11 -7.27
N ASN A 147 24.85 6.45 -7.30
CA ASN A 147 24.31 7.22 -6.18
C ASN A 147 22.80 7.03 -6.02
N GLN A 148 22.10 6.60 -7.08
CA GLN A 148 20.69 6.22 -7.03
C GLN A 148 20.48 4.78 -6.55
N PHE A 149 21.54 3.98 -6.46
CA PHE A 149 21.44 2.57 -6.11
C PHE A 149 21.33 2.35 -4.59
N ALA A 150 20.37 1.50 -4.21
CA ALA A 150 20.20 1.06 -2.83
C ALA A 150 19.89 -0.44 -2.73
N ILE A 151 20.25 -1.03 -1.60
CA ILE A 151 19.91 -2.41 -1.23
C ILE A 151 18.90 -2.35 -0.09
N ARG A 152 17.76 -3.02 -0.27
CA ARG A 152 16.73 -3.22 0.75
C ARG A 152 16.63 -4.69 1.14
N ILE A 153 16.69 -4.95 2.44
CA ILE A 153 16.45 -6.26 3.03
C ILE A 153 15.08 -6.26 3.69
N ILE A 154 14.23 -7.21 3.32
CA ILE A 154 12.93 -7.44 3.94
C ILE A 154 12.89 -8.91 4.40
N PRO A 155 13.05 -9.19 5.70
CA PRO A 155 12.97 -10.56 6.20
C PRO A 155 11.61 -11.18 5.84
N PHE A 156 11.67 -12.33 5.17
CA PHE A 156 10.49 -13.02 4.64
C PHE A 156 10.85 -14.48 4.37
N GLU A 157 10.51 -15.38 5.27
CA GLU A 157 10.91 -16.78 5.19
C GLU A 157 9.88 -17.67 5.89
N THR A 158 10.08 -18.99 5.78
CA THR A 158 9.33 -20.04 6.48
C THR A 158 7.93 -20.28 5.92
N ASN A 159 7.34 -21.42 6.26
CA ASN A 159 5.94 -21.76 5.94
C ASN A 159 4.95 -21.31 7.03
N ASN A 160 5.43 -20.71 8.12
CA ASN A 160 4.56 -20.10 9.12
C ASN A 160 4.25 -18.66 8.68
N PHE A 161 3.01 -18.42 8.26
CA PHE A 161 2.60 -17.11 7.75
C PHE A 161 2.74 -15.97 8.75
N GLU A 162 2.51 -16.22 10.05
CA GLU A 162 2.69 -15.17 11.07
C GLU A 162 4.16 -14.74 11.16
N GLU A 163 5.10 -15.68 11.09
CA GLU A 163 6.54 -15.36 11.09
C GLU A 163 6.99 -14.77 9.75
N ARG A 164 6.48 -15.29 8.63
CA ARG A 164 6.80 -14.82 7.28
C ARG A 164 6.41 -13.35 7.07
N TYR A 165 5.19 -12.98 7.46
CA TYR A 165 4.64 -11.64 7.26
C TYR A 165 4.92 -10.69 8.42
N LYS A 166 5.58 -11.13 9.47
CA LYS A 166 5.81 -10.37 10.71
C LYS A 166 6.35 -8.96 10.46
N GLU A 167 7.42 -8.85 9.68
CA GLU A 167 8.06 -7.56 9.39
C GLU A 167 7.17 -6.63 8.55
N ILE A 168 6.40 -7.20 7.62
CA ILE A 168 5.45 -6.45 6.79
C ILE A 168 4.33 -5.91 7.68
N LYS A 169 3.70 -6.78 8.47
CA LYS A 169 2.65 -6.43 9.42
C LYS A 169 3.11 -5.38 10.41
N HIS A 170 4.33 -5.51 10.93
CA HIS A 170 4.92 -4.52 11.82
C HIS A 170 5.07 -3.15 11.13
N LYS A 171 5.62 -3.11 9.92
CA LYS A 171 5.76 -1.88 9.13
C LYS A 171 4.41 -1.20 8.84
N ILE A 172 3.37 -1.99 8.56
CA ILE A 172 2.00 -1.49 8.38
C ILE A 172 1.48 -0.90 9.68
N ILE A 173 1.64 -1.58 10.81
CA ILE A 173 1.19 -1.10 12.12
C ILE A 173 1.88 0.23 12.49
N GLU A 174 3.20 0.32 12.30
CA GLU A 174 3.96 1.56 12.50
C GLU A 174 3.41 2.69 11.63
N PHE A 175 3.20 2.42 10.33
CA PHE A 175 2.62 3.40 9.41
C PHE A 175 1.21 3.86 9.85
N LEU A 176 0.33 2.94 10.23
CA LEU A 176 -1.03 3.26 10.68
C LEU A 176 -1.01 4.15 11.94
N TYR A 177 -0.09 3.87 12.87
CA TYR A 177 0.10 4.70 14.05
C TYR A 177 0.60 6.11 13.70
N ASP A 178 1.54 6.21 12.76
CA ASP A 178 2.15 7.48 12.34
C ASP A 178 1.19 8.42 11.59
N ILE A 179 0.27 7.87 10.80
CA ILE A 179 -0.77 8.65 10.11
C ILE A 179 -1.87 9.11 11.07
N SER A 180 -2.29 8.27 12.01
CA SER A 180 -3.28 8.62 13.01
C SER A 180 -3.27 7.60 14.15
N PRO A 181 -2.93 8.01 15.40
CA PRO A 181 -2.91 7.13 16.56
C PRO A 181 -4.27 6.47 16.89
N ASN A 182 -5.36 7.00 16.35
CA ASN A 182 -6.71 6.44 16.51
C ASN A 182 -6.98 5.23 15.57
N VAL A 183 -6.09 4.96 14.61
CA VAL A 183 -6.17 3.81 13.72
C VAL A 183 -5.42 2.64 14.38
N THR A 184 -6.14 1.88 15.19
CA THR A 184 -5.58 0.73 15.91
C THR A 184 -6.30 -0.57 15.55
N GLY A 185 -5.58 -1.70 15.59
CA GLY A 185 -6.18 -3.03 15.46
C GLY A 185 -6.56 -3.47 14.05
N MET A 186 -6.21 -2.68 13.02
CA MET A 186 -6.57 -2.97 11.61
C MET A 186 -5.38 -3.47 10.78
N GLY A 187 -4.20 -3.64 11.37
CA GLY A 187 -2.96 -3.95 10.62
C GLY A 187 -3.03 -5.22 9.78
N GLN A 188 -3.65 -6.29 10.30
CA GLN A 188 -3.83 -7.54 9.56
C GLN A 188 -4.78 -7.37 8.37
N GLU A 189 -5.94 -6.76 8.60
CA GLU A 189 -6.98 -6.58 7.58
C GLU A 189 -6.51 -5.65 6.45
N ILE A 190 -5.80 -4.56 6.80
CA ILE A 190 -5.18 -3.67 5.81
C ILE A 190 -4.11 -4.41 4.99
N MET A 191 -3.27 -5.23 5.63
CA MET A 191 -2.28 -6.03 4.93
C MET A 191 -2.93 -6.94 3.88
N GLU A 192 -3.98 -7.66 4.26
CA GLU A 192 -4.71 -8.57 3.36
C GLU A 192 -5.36 -7.83 2.20
N ILE A 193 -5.95 -6.65 2.45
CA ILE A 193 -6.54 -5.80 1.40
C ILE A 193 -5.47 -5.35 0.40
N TRP A 194 -4.34 -4.81 0.88
CA TRP A 194 -3.25 -4.36 0.01
C TRP A 194 -2.57 -5.49 -0.75
N GLN A 195 -2.36 -6.65 -0.10
CA GLN A 195 -1.83 -7.83 -0.77
C GLN A 195 -2.75 -8.25 -1.93
N ARG A 196 -4.08 -8.27 -1.71
CA ARG A 196 -5.05 -8.59 -2.75
C ARG A 196 -5.05 -7.56 -3.88
N GLU A 197 -5.06 -6.27 -3.56
CA GLU A 197 -5.07 -5.19 -4.56
C GLU A 197 -3.83 -5.22 -5.45
N LEU A 198 -2.64 -5.39 -4.84
CA LEU A 198 -1.39 -5.47 -5.57
C LEU A 198 -1.23 -6.81 -6.33
N PHE A 199 -1.82 -7.89 -5.82
CA PHE A 199 -1.90 -9.15 -6.58
C PHE A 199 -2.76 -8.97 -7.84
N GLU A 200 -3.94 -8.37 -7.72
CA GLU A 200 -4.81 -8.08 -8.87
C GLU A 200 -4.11 -7.16 -9.88
N ASN A 201 -3.42 -6.12 -9.38
CA ASN A 201 -2.57 -5.25 -10.19
C ASN A 201 -1.53 -6.05 -10.99
N ALA A 202 -0.71 -6.86 -10.30
CA ALA A 202 0.34 -7.68 -10.92
C ALA A 202 -0.22 -8.69 -11.94
N SER A 203 -1.40 -9.25 -11.67
CA SER A 203 -2.04 -10.25 -12.53
C SER A 203 -2.60 -9.68 -13.85
N THR A 204 -2.66 -8.36 -13.98
CA THR A 204 -3.21 -7.69 -15.16
C THR A 204 -2.13 -7.49 -16.22
N SER A 205 -2.42 -7.89 -17.47
CA SER A 205 -1.47 -7.84 -18.59
C SER A 205 -1.14 -6.45 -19.13
N LYS A 206 -1.87 -5.41 -18.72
CA LYS A 206 -1.65 -4.03 -19.14
C LYS A 206 -0.82 -3.28 -18.08
N PRO A 207 0.42 -2.87 -18.38
CA PRO A 207 1.31 -2.22 -17.41
C PRO A 207 0.82 -0.83 -16.98
N ASP A 208 -0.05 -0.17 -17.76
CA ASP A 208 -0.62 1.14 -17.43
C ASP A 208 -1.68 1.08 -16.31
N ILE A 209 -2.13 -0.12 -15.93
CA ILE A 209 -3.02 -0.29 -14.79
C ILE A 209 -2.19 -0.26 -13.52
N THR A 210 -2.30 0.81 -12.75
CA THR A 210 -1.54 1.08 -11.53
C THR A 210 -2.47 1.15 -10.32
N VAL A 211 -1.93 0.99 -9.10
CA VAL A 211 -2.64 1.32 -7.86
C VAL A 211 -2.17 2.70 -7.39
N SER A 212 -3.10 3.64 -7.29
CA SER A 212 -2.82 5.00 -6.82
C SER A 212 -2.67 5.07 -5.30
N LYS A 213 -2.02 6.12 -4.81
CA LYS A 213 -1.96 6.43 -3.36
C LYS A 213 -3.35 6.52 -2.75
N LYS A 214 -4.31 7.11 -3.48
CA LYS A 214 -5.69 7.24 -3.01
C LYS A 214 -6.32 5.88 -2.77
N GLU A 215 -6.17 4.96 -3.73
CA GLU A 215 -6.66 3.58 -3.60
C GLU A 215 -5.98 2.86 -2.43
N LEU A 216 -4.66 3.01 -2.25
CA LEU A 216 -3.95 2.41 -1.12
C LEU A 216 -4.43 2.95 0.25
N ILE A 217 -4.71 4.26 0.36
CA ILE A 217 -5.12 4.87 1.63
C ILE A 217 -6.61 4.64 1.94
N TRP A 218 -7.43 4.43 0.91
CA TRP A 218 -8.88 4.30 1.05
C TRP A 218 -9.35 3.19 2.02
N PRO A 219 -8.80 1.97 1.99
CA PRO A 219 -9.12 0.91 2.96
C PRO A 219 -9.02 1.35 4.42
N ILE A 220 -8.06 2.22 4.75
CA ILE A 220 -7.86 2.72 6.12
C ILE A 220 -9.05 3.57 6.56
N ILE A 221 -9.52 4.46 5.68
CA ILE A 221 -10.69 5.31 5.94
C ILE A 221 -11.93 4.44 6.10
N VAL A 222 -12.13 3.51 5.16
CA VAL A 222 -13.23 2.53 5.17
C VAL A 222 -13.34 1.81 6.52
N LEU A 223 -12.29 1.10 6.94
CA LEU A 223 -12.31 0.30 8.16
C LEU A 223 -12.45 1.16 9.43
N SER A 224 -12.02 2.41 9.35
CA SER A 224 -12.17 3.38 10.44
C SER A 224 -13.58 3.99 10.52
N THR A 225 -14.33 3.96 9.42
CA THR A 225 -15.72 4.46 9.33
C THR A 225 -16.79 3.37 9.41
N ASP A 226 -16.40 2.11 9.62
CA ASP A 226 -17.31 0.95 9.65
C ASP A 226 -18.56 1.20 10.52
N VAL A 227 -19.74 0.94 9.93
CA VAL A 227 -21.06 1.04 10.57
C VAL A 227 -21.18 0.20 11.83
N GLN A 228 -20.43 -0.90 11.96
CA GLN A 228 -20.43 -1.70 13.19
C GLN A 228 -19.83 -0.96 14.39
N LYS A 229 -19.14 0.16 14.16
CA LYS A 229 -18.61 1.06 15.19
C LYS A 229 -19.46 2.33 15.36
N CYS A 230 -20.63 2.40 14.72
CA CYS A 230 -21.57 3.50 14.86
C CYS A 230 -22.16 3.50 16.27
N ASP A 231 -22.24 4.67 16.91
CA ASP A 231 -22.93 4.77 18.21
C ASP A 231 -24.43 4.60 17.97
N SER A 232 -25.16 4.10 18.98
CA SER A 232 -26.59 3.77 18.89
C SER A 232 -27.48 4.93 18.41
N TYR A 233 -26.99 6.17 18.47
CA TYR A 233 -27.76 7.39 18.22
C TYR A 233 -28.49 7.46 16.86
N ILE A 234 -27.96 6.88 15.78
CA ILE A 234 -28.69 6.76 14.48
C ILE A 234 -29.35 5.40 14.33
N LEU A 235 -28.80 4.37 14.97
CA LEU A 235 -29.30 3.00 14.91
C LEU A 235 -30.62 2.82 15.67
N ASP A 236 -30.82 3.61 16.73
CA ASP A 236 -32.02 3.58 17.57
C ASP A 236 -33.28 4.08 16.82
N GLU A 237 -33.11 4.76 15.68
CA GLU A 237 -34.21 5.22 14.81
C GLU A 237 -34.49 4.25 13.65
N ILE A 238 -33.73 3.15 13.53
CA ILE A 238 -33.85 2.15 12.45
C ILE A 238 -34.58 0.91 12.98
N ASP A 239 -35.58 0.44 12.23
CA ASP A 239 -36.26 -0.83 12.54
C ASP A 239 -35.24 -2.00 12.54
N GLU A 240 -35.30 -2.87 13.56
CA GLU A 240 -34.44 -4.05 13.69
C GLU A 240 -34.47 -4.94 12.43
N CYS A 241 -35.60 -5.01 11.73
CA CYS A 241 -35.70 -5.75 10.47
C CYS A 241 -34.85 -5.12 9.36
N ASN A 242 -34.85 -3.80 9.25
CA ASN A 242 -34.12 -3.04 8.22
C ASN A 242 -32.63 -2.91 8.56
N TYR A 243 -32.25 -2.97 9.84
CA TYR A 243 -30.86 -2.86 10.29
C TYR A 243 -29.94 -3.92 9.67
N ARG A 244 -30.41 -5.16 9.55
CA ARG A 244 -29.59 -6.25 8.97
C ARG A 244 -29.32 -6.03 7.49
N ASP A 245 -30.35 -5.66 6.73
CA ASP A 245 -30.24 -5.42 5.30
C ASP A 245 -29.41 -4.17 5.01
N LEU A 246 -29.56 -3.14 5.85
CA LEU A 246 -28.75 -1.94 5.84
C LEU A 246 -27.26 -2.20 6.09
N VAL A 247 -26.92 -3.00 7.12
CA VAL A 247 -25.53 -3.36 7.43
C VAL A 247 -24.91 -4.20 6.31
N ASN A 248 -25.66 -5.15 5.74
CA ASN A 248 -25.20 -5.98 4.63
C ASN A 248 -25.00 -5.16 3.35
N THR A 249 -25.93 -4.26 3.04
CA THR A 249 -25.83 -3.35 1.90
C THR A 249 -24.66 -2.39 2.09
N TYR A 250 -24.51 -1.79 3.28
CA TYR A 250 -23.37 -0.95 3.63
C TYR A 250 -22.05 -1.67 3.42
N LYS A 251 -21.89 -2.89 3.92
CA LYS A 251 -20.67 -3.69 3.71
C LYS A 251 -20.40 -3.97 2.24
N THR A 252 -21.45 -4.33 1.49
CA THR A 252 -21.34 -4.60 0.04
C THR A 252 -20.89 -3.36 -0.71
N LEU A 253 -21.42 -2.20 -0.34
CA LEU A 253 -21.05 -0.91 -0.92
C LEU A 253 -19.63 -0.53 -0.53
N ILE A 254 -19.31 -0.50 0.76
CA ILE A 254 -17.96 -0.18 1.24
C ILE A 254 -16.89 -1.04 0.55
N ASN A 255 -17.21 -2.29 0.23
CA ASN A 255 -16.34 -3.21 -0.51
C ASN A 255 -16.32 -2.98 -2.03
N SER A 256 -17.26 -2.23 -2.62
CA SER A 256 -17.24 -1.83 -4.04
C SER A 256 -16.33 -0.60 -4.23
N ARG A 257 -15.22 -0.83 -4.94
CA ARG A 257 -13.96 -0.08 -4.79
C ARG A 257 -13.89 1.36 -5.34
N ILE A 258 -14.90 1.91 -6.02
CA ILE A 258 -14.53 2.74 -7.19
C ILE A 258 -14.49 4.29 -7.04
N GLU A 259 -15.25 5.04 -6.22
CA GLU A 259 -15.15 6.54 -6.26
C GLU A 259 -15.36 7.29 -4.91
N ARG A 260 -14.93 6.70 -3.78
CA ARG A 260 -15.41 7.16 -2.47
C ARG A 260 -14.52 8.15 -1.71
N PHE A 261 -13.26 8.35 -2.11
CA PHE A 261 -12.39 9.34 -1.45
C PHE A 261 -12.86 10.77 -1.77
N GLU A 262 -13.23 10.99 -3.02
CA GLU A 262 -13.87 12.20 -3.53
C GLU A 262 -15.21 12.41 -2.83
N TYR A 263 -16.04 11.37 -2.72
CA TYR A 263 -17.31 11.42 -2.00
C TYR A 263 -17.15 11.77 -0.51
N ALA A 264 -16.23 11.12 0.20
CA ALA A 264 -15.94 11.45 1.60
C ALA A 264 -15.41 12.88 1.74
N THR A 265 -14.60 13.35 0.80
CA THR A 265 -14.11 14.73 0.75
C THR A 265 -15.25 15.71 0.47
N LYS A 266 -16.18 15.38 -0.44
CA LYS A 266 -17.40 16.15 -0.76
C LYS A 266 -18.27 16.33 0.49
N ILE A 267 -18.61 15.23 1.19
CA ILE A 267 -19.38 15.29 2.45
C ILE A 267 -18.70 16.20 3.49
N ILE A 268 -17.38 16.06 3.68
CA ILE A 268 -16.64 16.87 4.65
C ILE A 268 -16.66 18.36 4.24
N SER A 269 -16.49 18.65 2.96
CA SER A 269 -16.54 20.01 2.40
C SER A 269 -17.93 20.63 2.59
N ASP A 270 -18.98 19.92 2.18
CA ASP A 270 -20.37 20.37 2.28
C ASP A 270 -20.77 20.64 3.74
N TYR A 271 -20.32 19.80 4.67
CA TYR A 271 -20.54 20.02 6.10
C TYR A 271 -19.82 21.28 6.64
N GLN A 272 -18.62 21.57 6.11
CA GLN A 272 -17.85 22.75 6.51
C GLN A 272 -18.53 24.04 6.03
N SER A 273 -19.03 24.06 4.80
CA SER A 273 -19.75 25.18 4.18
C SER A 273 -21.22 25.28 4.61
N TYR A 274 -21.78 24.26 5.28
CA TYR A 274 -23.14 24.28 5.79
C TYR A 274 -23.36 25.41 6.81
N ASP A 275 -24.16 26.40 6.43
CA ASP A 275 -24.61 27.48 7.30
C ASP A 275 -25.65 26.95 8.28
N PHE A 276 -25.40 27.13 9.57
CA PHE A 276 -26.27 26.60 10.62
C PHE A 276 -26.38 27.59 11.76
N GLN A 277 -27.59 28.07 12.00
CA GLN A 277 -27.92 28.92 13.14
C GLN A 277 -28.54 28.05 14.24
N GLY A 278 -27.72 27.67 15.22
CA GLY A 278 -28.14 26.83 16.34
C GLY A 278 -26.95 26.38 17.20
N LYS A 279 -27.17 25.41 18.09
CA LYS A 279 -26.07 24.84 18.89
C LYS A 279 -25.15 24.00 18.01
N VAL A 280 -23.84 24.15 18.19
CA VAL A 280 -22.84 23.38 17.42
C VAL A 280 -23.05 21.86 17.53
N SER A 281 -23.58 21.38 18.67
CA SER A 281 -23.97 19.97 18.87
C SER A 281 -25.01 19.47 17.86
N ASP A 282 -25.87 20.36 17.37
CA ASP A 282 -27.03 20.02 16.55
C ASP A 282 -26.71 20.19 15.05
N LYS A 283 -25.62 20.88 14.72
CA LYS A 283 -25.17 21.11 13.34
C LYS A 283 -25.04 19.81 12.56
N LEU A 284 -24.47 18.76 13.17
CA LEU A 284 -24.30 17.44 12.54
C LEU A 284 -25.63 16.83 12.11
N ARG A 285 -26.61 16.81 13.03
CA ARG A 285 -27.93 16.23 12.77
C ARG A 285 -28.68 17.02 11.71
N SER A 286 -28.66 18.35 11.84
CA SER A 286 -29.33 19.23 10.89
C SER A 286 -28.75 19.09 9.49
N PHE A 287 -27.43 18.99 9.35
CA PHE A 287 -26.80 18.77 8.05
C PHE A 287 -27.24 17.44 7.42
N ILE A 288 -27.16 16.34 8.17
CA ILE A 288 -27.52 15.00 7.66
C ILE A 288 -29.00 14.97 7.24
N ALA A 289 -29.90 15.50 8.07
CA ALA A 289 -31.33 15.53 7.77
C ALA A 289 -31.68 16.37 6.53
N ASN A 290 -30.94 17.46 6.29
CA ASN A 290 -31.27 18.44 5.24
C ASN A 290 -30.44 18.30 3.96
N SER A 291 -29.41 17.46 3.93
CA SER A 291 -28.45 17.41 2.81
C SER A 291 -28.23 16.02 2.22
N TRP A 292 -28.84 14.97 2.77
CA TRP A 292 -28.67 13.60 2.28
C TRP A 292 -29.12 13.42 0.82
N GLU A 293 -30.17 14.12 0.38
CA GLU A 293 -30.69 14.04 -1.00
C GLU A 293 -29.64 14.49 -2.05
N ASN A 294 -28.69 15.37 -1.68
CA ASN A 294 -27.62 15.85 -2.56
C ASN A 294 -26.57 14.77 -2.90
N HIS A 295 -26.72 13.59 -2.32
CA HIS A 295 -25.80 12.48 -2.43
C HIS A 295 -26.47 11.22 -3.02
N LEU A 296 -27.69 11.32 -3.55
CA LEU A 296 -28.43 10.19 -4.13
C LEU A 296 -27.77 9.62 -5.40
N ASP A 297 -27.10 10.48 -6.18
CA ASP A 297 -26.40 10.16 -7.42
C ASP A 297 -25.37 9.03 -7.23
N GLU A 298 -24.67 9.06 -6.10
CA GLU A 298 -23.65 8.08 -5.72
C GLU A 298 -24.23 6.68 -5.41
N PHE A 299 -25.56 6.57 -5.31
CA PHE A 299 -26.29 5.39 -4.88
C PHE A 299 -27.32 4.89 -5.92
N GLU A 300 -27.34 5.47 -7.13
CA GLU A 300 -28.34 5.12 -8.17
C GLU A 300 -28.30 3.63 -8.57
N ASN A 301 -27.12 3.02 -8.57
CA ASN A 301 -26.93 1.62 -8.99
C ASN A 301 -27.29 0.59 -7.91
N ILE A 302 -27.91 1.01 -6.81
CA ILE A 302 -28.18 0.17 -5.64
C ILE A 302 -29.67 -0.13 -5.59
N GLU A 303 -30.01 -1.38 -5.85
CA GLU A 303 -31.37 -1.90 -5.78
C GLU A 303 -31.78 -2.17 -4.32
N VAL A 304 -32.11 -1.11 -3.60
CA VAL A 304 -32.76 -1.15 -2.27
C VAL A 304 -33.96 -0.22 -2.26
N ASP A 305 -34.88 -0.42 -1.31
CA ASP A 305 -36.00 0.50 -1.13
C ASP A 305 -35.53 1.91 -0.76
N GLU A 306 -36.37 2.91 -1.02
CA GLU A 306 -36.01 4.33 -0.83
C GLU A 306 -35.78 4.70 0.64
N GLU A 307 -36.42 3.99 1.58
CA GLU A 307 -36.26 4.23 3.01
C GLU A 307 -34.88 3.74 3.50
N ILE A 308 -34.49 2.51 3.12
CA ILE A 308 -33.18 1.93 3.35
C ILE A 308 -32.11 2.78 2.65
N LYS A 309 -32.36 3.26 1.43
CA LYS A 309 -31.43 4.13 0.70
C LYS A 309 -31.16 5.43 1.45
N GLN A 310 -32.21 6.10 1.91
CA GLN A 310 -32.09 7.31 2.73
C GLN A 310 -31.28 7.03 4.01
N GLN A 311 -31.65 6.00 4.77
CA GLN A 311 -30.99 5.64 6.01
C GLN A 311 -29.50 5.32 5.79
N LEU A 312 -29.19 4.63 4.69
CA LEU A 312 -27.83 4.25 4.31
C LEU A 312 -26.95 5.47 4.05
N ILE A 313 -27.45 6.44 3.27
CA ILE A 313 -26.74 7.69 2.99
C ILE A 313 -26.49 8.45 4.30
N GLN A 314 -27.51 8.56 5.15
CA GLN A 314 -27.42 9.28 6.42
C GLN A 314 -26.38 8.65 7.37
N ILE A 315 -26.32 7.33 7.47
CA ILE A 315 -25.31 6.60 8.25
C ILE A 315 -23.90 6.84 7.68
N ILE A 316 -23.75 6.74 6.36
CA ILE A 316 -22.45 6.95 5.71
C ILE A 316 -21.94 8.37 5.98
N MET A 317 -22.80 9.37 5.80
CA MET A 317 -22.49 10.77 6.11
C MET A 317 -22.10 10.93 7.58
N TYR A 318 -22.87 10.36 8.50
CA TYR A 318 -22.58 10.43 9.92
C TYR A 318 -21.22 9.84 10.28
N ASN A 319 -20.91 8.63 9.81
CA ASN A 319 -19.65 7.95 10.13
C ASN A 319 -18.45 8.71 9.57
N ILE A 320 -18.54 9.21 8.34
CA ILE A 320 -17.50 10.05 7.73
C ILE A 320 -17.30 11.32 8.56
N LEU A 321 -18.37 11.99 8.96
CA LEU A 321 -18.30 13.25 9.71
C LEU A 321 -17.84 13.06 11.16
N LYS A 322 -18.14 11.93 11.79
CA LYS A 322 -17.62 11.55 13.11
C LYS A 322 -16.10 11.38 13.04
N GLN A 323 -15.61 10.78 11.97
CA GLN A 323 -14.17 10.53 11.74
C GLN A 323 -13.46 11.63 10.95
N LYS A 324 -14.11 12.76 10.65
CA LYS A 324 -13.55 13.83 9.79
C LYS A 324 -12.17 14.34 10.22
N ARG A 325 -11.88 14.38 11.53
CA ARG A 325 -10.57 14.80 12.06
C ARG A 325 -9.49 13.79 11.67
N MET A 326 -9.74 12.51 11.94
CA MET A 326 -8.86 11.42 11.55
C MET A 326 -8.65 11.38 10.03
N ILE A 327 -9.71 11.52 9.24
CA ILE A 327 -9.61 11.58 7.76
C ILE A 327 -8.73 12.76 7.33
N SER A 328 -8.94 13.94 7.92
CA SER A 328 -8.11 15.13 7.66
C SER A 328 -6.64 14.93 8.05
N ASP A 329 -6.38 14.27 9.17
CA ASP A 329 -5.01 13.99 9.64
C ASP A 329 -4.30 13.02 8.71
N ILE A 330 -4.97 11.93 8.30
CA ILE A 330 -4.48 10.98 7.31
C ILE A 330 -4.12 11.72 6.02
N LYS A 331 -5.06 12.51 5.46
CA LYS A 331 -4.83 13.29 4.22
C LYS A 331 -3.59 14.17 4.31
N LYS A 332 -3.48 14.94 5.40
CA LYS A 332 -2.33 15.81 5.64
C LYS A 332 -1.03 15.04 5.72
N LYS A 333 -1.01 13.90 6.43
CA LYS A 333 0.18 13.07 6.64
C LYS A 333 0.68 12.44 5.34
N VAL A 334 -0.23 11.97 4.49
CA VAL A 334 0.12 11.31 3.22
C VAL A 334 0.18 12.26 2.02
N ARG A 335 -0.05 13.57 2.25
CA ARG A 335 -0.09 14.63 1.22
C ARG A 335 -1.13 14.35 0.12
N LEU A 336 -2.36 14.05 0.54
CA LEU A 336 -3.54 13.85 -0.32
C LEU A 336 -4.49 15.05 -0.36
#